data_AF-A0AB38T5R4-F1
#
_entry.id   AF-A0AB38T5R4-F1
#
_cell.length_a   1.000
_cell.length_b   1.000
_cell.length_c   1.000
_cell.angle_alpha   90.00
_cell.angle_beta   90.00
_cell.angle_gamma   90.00
#
_symmetry.space_group_name_H-M   'P 1'
#
loop_
_entity.id
_entity.type
_entity.pdbx_description
1 polymer ?
#
loop_
_entity_poly.entity_id
_entity_poly.type
_entity_poly.pdbx_seq_one_letter_code
_entity_poly.pdbx_strand_id
1 'polypeptide(L)'
;MNIQTIVKSLRGGQTNTADQLRQTLDQINIEGLEAAAEKLEAERRRVLLDGSDKELEAIETKIAAANRDIERAYAAKAELEKRLEAAIAAATEAELSDRYNAAKAKADAAAKLLRKEYPDLGQRLVELIRVVAEADVAIEEANKRLPEDAAALWPVEVTVRRRPGSEEKTLSEKEVQLWCHAGSWEILPDNRQGEAEKRAKELGAEGRLPSDGIIHIHGGIRAVERRFIRRTYLPRTSPIHYSPLASVVLPGLVAGDPPIWEHRNNSTDMPRLVLARMSDLAIMRPMPPDADQEPVTQLIAVADTPAKAKEEPATIDMAEEP
;
A
#
# COMPACT_ATOMS: atom_id res chain seq x y z
N MET A 1 -25.19 -13.46 -41.38
CA MET A 1 -24.16 -14.43 -41.79
C MET A 1 -24.80 -15.82 -41.75
N ASN A 2 -24.54 -16.73 -42.71
CA ASN A 2 -25.17 -18.06 -42.70
C ASN A 2 -24.55 -18.92 -41.59
N ILE A 3 -25.37 -19.59 -40.77
CA ILE A 3 -24.94 -20.48 -39.67
C ILE A 3 -23.91 -21.52 -40.12
N GLN A 4 -24.03 -22.02 -41.36
CA GLN A 4 -23.05 -22.95 -41.91
C GLN A 4 -21.64 -22.35 -41.99
N THR A 5 -21.52 -21.05 -42.20
CA THR A 5 -20.24 -20.32 -42.25
C THR A 5 -19.62 -20.21 -40.86
N ILE A 6 -20.43 -19.95 -39.83
CA ILE A 6 -20.04 -19.88 -38.42
C ILE A 6 -19.61 -21.26 -37.91
N VAL A 7 -20.39 -22.30 -38.22
CA VAL A 7 -20.04 -23.69 -37.86
C VAL A 7 -18.77 -24.15 -38.58
N LYS A 8 -18.53 -23.69 -39.81
CA LYS A 8 -17.32 -24.04 -40.58
C LYS A 8 -16.07 -23.34 -40.04
N SER A 9 -16.16 -22.06 -39.65
CA SER A 9 -15.04 -21.36 -39.01
C SER A 9 -14.67 -21.97 -37.65
N LEU A 10 -15.65 -22.53 -36.93
CA LEU A 10 -15.42 -23.22 -35.65
C LEU A 10 -14.73 -24.59 -35.75
N ARG A 11 -14.74 -25.23 -36.92
CA ARG A 11 -14.06 -26.54 -37.14
C ARG A 11 -12.61 -26.39 -37.64
N GLY A 12 -12.19 -25.19 -38.02
CA GLY A 12 -10.92 -24.95 -38.72
C GLY A 12 -9.64 -25.11 -37.88
N GLY A 13 -9.69 -25.58 -36.63
CA GLY A 13 -8.51 -25.81 -35.80
C GLY A 13 -7.78 -24.55 -35.30
N GLN A 14 -8.27 -23.35 -35.62
CA GLN A 14 -7.71 -22.10 -35.16
C GLN A 14 -8.20 -21.78 -33.73
N THR A 15 -7.27 -21.51 -32.80
CA THR A 15 -7.59 -21.08 -31.43
C THR A 15 -8.11 -19.64 -31.47
N ASN A 16 -9.42 -19.47 -31.33
CA ASN A 16 -10.05 -18.16 -31.28
C ASN A 16 -9.85 -17.53 -29.90
N THR A 17 -9.60 -16.22 -29.86
CA THR A 17 -9.54 -15.46 -28.60
C THR A 17 -10.92 -15.31 -27.97
N ALA A 18 -10.99 -15.02 -26.67
CA ALA A 18 -12.26 -14.78 -25.97
C ALA A 18 -13.09 -13.68 -26.66
N ASP A 19 -12.45 -12.62 -27.17
CA ASP A 19 -13.14 -11.53 -27.88
C ASP A 19 -13.68 -11.97 -29.24
N GLN A 20 -12.95 -12.81 -29.98
CA GLN A 20 -13.43 -13.39 -31.25
C GLN A 20 -14.63 -14.32 -31.02
N LEU A 21 -14.62 -15.10 -29.93
CA LEU A 21 -15.71 -15.99 -29.56
C LEU A 21 -16.96 -15.20 -29.14
N ARG A 22 -16.81 -14.12 -28.35
CA ARG A 22 -17.90 -13.19 -28.01
C ARG A 22 -18.52 -12.57 -29.25
N GLN A 23 -17.68 -12.00 -30.12
CA GLN A 23 -18.13 -11.37 -31.36
C GLN A 23 -18.88 -12.36 -32.27
N THR A 24 -18.48 -13.63 -32.28
CA THR A 24 -19.16 -14.68 -33.06
C THR A 24 -20.49 -15.06 -32.44
N LEU A 25 -20.58 -15.12 -31.10
CA LEU A 25 -21.81 -15.40 -30.38
C LEU A 25 -22.85 -14.30 -30.57
N ASP A 26 -22.43 -13.04 -30.56
CA ASP A 26 -23.29 -11.87 -30.82
C ASP A 26 -23.88 -11.85 -32.25
N GLN A 27 -23.25 -12.55 -33.20
CA GLN A 27 -23.74 -12.66 -34.58
C GLN A 27 -24.84 -13.74 -34.76
N ILE A 28 -25.06 -14.61 -33.77
CA ILE A 28 -26.08 -15.65 -33.83
C ILE A 28 -27.44 -15.05 -33.43
N ASN A 29 -28.25 -14.69 -34.43
CA ASN A 29 -29.58 -14.14 -34.22
C ASN A 29 -30.65 -15.26 -34.20
N ILE A 30 -30.80 -15.94 -33.05
CA ILE A 30 -31.80 -17.01 -32.87
C ILE A 30 -33.22 -16.46 -32.97
N GLU A 31 -33.51 -15.32 -32.33
CA GLU A 31 -34.83 -14.68 -32.34
C GLU A 31 -35.30 -14.37 -33.77
N GLY A 32 -34.40 -13.90 -34.64
CA GLY A 32 -34.69 -13.65 -36.04
C GLY A 32 -35.00 -14.92 -36.84
N LEU A 33 -34.41 -16.06 -36.48
CA LEU A 33 -34.67 -17.36 -37.11
C LEU A 33 -36.01 -17.93 -36.64
N GLU A 34 -36.31 -17.82 -35.34
CA GLU A 34 -37.61 -18.22 -34.77
C GLU A 34 -38.75 -17.39 -35.37
N ALA A 35 -38.58 -16.07 -35.48
CA ALA A 35 -39.57 -15.20 -36.14
C ALA A 35 -39.74 -15.52 -37.64
N ALA A 36 -38.69 -15.98 -38.32
CA ALA A 36 -38.79 -16.42 -39.71
C ALA A 36 -39.54 -17.76 -39.82
N ALA A 37 -39.30 -18.70 -38.90
CA ALA A 37 -40.04 -19.96 -38.83
C ALA A 37 -41.53 -19.73 -38.53
N GLU A 38 -41.86 -18.82 -37.60
CA GLU A 38 -43.24 -18.48 -37.27
C GLU A 38 -44.00 -17.88 -38.48
N LYS A 39 -43.33 -17.06 -39.29
CA LYS A 39 -43.91 -16.55 -40.55
C LYS A 39 -44.21 -17.67 -41.53
N LEU A 40 -43.33 -18.66 -41.66
CA LEU A 40 -43.56 -19.83 -42.51
C LEU A 40 -44.72 -20.69 -41.99
N GLU A 41 -44.88 -20.84 -40.68
CA GLU A 41 -46.03 -21.53 -40.07
C GLU A 41 -47.35 -20.77 -40.29
N ALA A 42 -47.33 -19.43 -40.24
CA ALA A 42 -48.47 -18.61 -40.63
C ALA A 42 -48.83 -18.79 -42.12
N GLU A 43 -47.83 -18.85 -43.00
CA GLU A 43 -48.00 -19.11 -44.43
C GLU A 43 -48.56 -20.52 -44.69
N ARG A 44 -48.07 -21.53 -43.96
CA ARG A 44 -48.59 -22.90 -44.00
C ARG A 44 -50.08 -22.96 -43.66
N ARG A 45 -50.51 -22.28 -42.59
CA ARG A 45 -51.94 -22.20 -42.20
C ARG A 45 -52.81 -21.59 -43.29
N ARG A 46 -52.29 -20.61 -44.04
CA ARG A 46 -53.00 -20.00 -45.17
C ARG A 46 -53.09 -20.96 -46.37
N VAL A 47 -51.98 -21.61 -46.74
CA VAL A 47 -51.94 -22.54 -47.87
C VAL A 47 -52.78 -23.79 -47.64
N LEU A 48 -52.95 -24.23 -46.38
CA LEU A 48 -53.87 -25.32 -46.02
C LEU A 48 -55.34 -25.01 -46.34
N LEU A 49 -55.73 -23.74 -46.38
CA LEU A 49 -57.11 -23.33 -46.64
C LEU A 49 -57.38 -23.10 -48.13
N ASP A 50 -56.45 -22.41 -48.82
CA ASP A 50 -56.69 -21.85 -50.16
C ASP A 50 -55.68 -22.32 -51.23
N GLY A 51 -54.70 -23.16 -50.86
CA GLY A 51 -53.58 -23.53 -51.72
C GLY A 51 -53.64 -24.95 -52.29
N SER A 52 -52.66 -25.27 -53.13
CA SER A 52 -52.46 -26.61 -53.70
C SER A 52 -51.54 -27.48 -52.85
N ASP A 53 -51.67 -28.80 -52.95
CA ASP A 53 -50.80 -29.77 -52.27
C ASP A 53 -49.30 -29.51 -52.53
N LYS A 54 -48.98 -29.06 -53.75
CA LYS A 54 -47.61 -28.73 -54.15
C LYS A 54 -47.06 -27.50 -53.42
N GLU A 55 -47.90 -26.50 -53.16
CA GLU A 55 -47.52 -25.30 -52.39
C GLU A 55 -47.34 -25.64 -50.91
N LEU A 56 -48.17 -26.54 -50.38
CA LEU A 56 -48.05 -27.04 -49.01
C LEU A 56 -46.71 -27.77 -48.79
N GLU A 57 -46.37 -28.71 -49.67
CA GLU A 57 -45.12 -29.46 -49.60
C GLU A 57 -43.88 -28.56 -49.69
N ALA A 58 -43.94 -27.51 -50.52
CA ALA A 58 -42.87 -26.53 -50.63
C ALA A 58 -42.67 -25.71 -49.34
N ILE A 59 -43.76 -25.34 -48.65
CA ILE A 59 -43.69 -24.61 -47.37
C ILE A 59 -43.21 -25.52 -46.24
N GLU A 60 -43.69 -26.76 -46.17
CA GLU A 60 -43.25 -27.72 -45.15
C GLU A 60 -41.75 -28.04 -45.28
N THR A 61 -41.24 -28.11 -46.51
CA THR A 61 -39.79 -28.23 -46.76
C THR A 61 -39.01 -27.02 -46.22
N LYS A 62 -39.53 -25.80 -46.39
CA LYS A 62 -38.92 -24.57 -45.86
C LYS A 62 -38.96 -24.54 -44.33
N ILE A 63 -40.06 -24.94 -43.70
CA ILE A 63 -40.18 -25.04 -42.24
C ILE A 63 -39.17 -26.05 -41.69
N ALA A 64 -39.08 -27.23 -42.29
CA ALA A 64 -38.10 -28.24 -41.89
C ALA A 64 -36.65 -27.74 -42.01
N ALA A 65 -36.34 -26.92 -43.03
CA ALA A 65 -35.05 -26.28 -43.15
C ALA A 65 -34.82 -25.21 -42.07
N ALA A 66 -35.81 -24.35 -41.80
CA ALA A 66 -35.74 -23.31 -40.78
C ALA A 66 -35.56 -23.90 -39.36
N ASN A 67 -36.30 -24.95 -39.02
CA ASN A 67 -36.17 -25.63 -37.72
C ASN A 67 -34.77 -26.25 -37.54
N ARG A 68 -34.20 -26.87 -38.59
CA ARG A 68 -32.82 -27.37 -38.55
C ARG A 68 -31.80 -26.25 -38.38
N ASP A 69 -32.05 -25.07 -38.94
CA ASP A 69 -31.16 -23.92 -38.77
C ASP A 69 -31.25 -23.35 -37.35
N ILE A 70 -32.45 -23.32 -36.74
CA ILE A 70 -32.63 -22.97 -35.32
C ILE A 70 -31.87 -23.96 -34.42
N GLU A 71 -32.05 -25.27 -34.63
CA GLU A 71 -31.33 -26.30 -33.86
C GLU A 71 -29.81 -26.15 -33.98
N ARG A 72 -29.30 -25.90 -35.20
CA ARG A 72 -27.88 -25.63 -35.42
C ARG A 72 -27.42 -24.35 -34.72
N ALA A 73 -28.26 -23.32 -34.66
CA ALA A 73 -27.95 -22.07 -33.97
C ALA A 73 -27.80 -22.29 -32.46
N TYR A 74 -28.74 -23.01 -31.84
CA TYR A 74 -28.66 -23.37 -30.42
C TYR A 74 -27.44 -24.24 -30.12
N ALA A 75 -27.16 -25.25 -30.95
CA ALA A 75 -25.98 -26.10 -30.79
C ALA A 75 -24.67 -25.31 -30.95
N ALA A 76 -24.61 -24.39 -31.92
CA ALA A 76 -23.46 -23.52 -32.12
C ALA A 76 -23.26 -22.55 -30.95
N LYS A 77 -24.34 -21.97 -30.41
CA LYS A 77 -24.30 -21.09 -29.24
C LYS A 77 -23.74 -21.81 -28.01
N ALA A 78 -24.28 -22.98 -27.66
CA ALA A 78 -23.83 -23.74 -26.50
C ALA A 78 -22.34 -24.13 -26.58
N GLU A 79 -21.87 -24.55 -27.76
CA GLU A 79 -20.46 -24.87 -27.96
C GLU A 79 -19.55 -23.63 -27.90
N LEU A 80 -20.01 -22.48 -28.43
CA LEU A 80 -19.29 -21.21 -28.35
C LEU A 80 -19.17 -20.70 -26.91
N GLU A 81 -20.23 -20.81 -26.11
CA GLU A 81 -20.23 -20.44 -24.69
C GLU A 81 -19.21 -21.27 -23.92
N LYS A 82 -19.23 -22.60 -24.11
CA LYS A 82 -18.26 -23.51 -23.49
C LYS A 82 -16.81 -23.16 -23.87
N ARG A 83 -16.55 -22.87 -25.15
CA ARG A 83 -15.20 -22.47 -25.62
C ARG A 83 -14.79 -21.11 -25.07
N LEU A 84 -15.73 -20.18 -24.93
CA LEU A 84 -15.47 -18.86 -24.37
C LEU A 84 -15.05 -18.97 -22.90
N GLU A 85 -15.75 -19.77 -22.10
CA GLU A 85 -15.38 -20.03 -20.71
C GLU A 85 -13.97 -20.64 -20.60
N ALA A 86 -13.67 -21.66 -21.42
CA ALA A 86 -12.35 -22.27 -21.47
C ALA A 86 -11.25 -21.27 -21.88
N ALA A 87 -11.53 -20.40 -22.85
CA ALA A 87 -10.59 -19.37 -23.30
C ALA A 87 -10.33 -18.30 -22.23
N ILE A 88 -11.38 -17.89 -21.49
CA ILE A 88 -11.24 -16.95 -20.36
C ILE A 88 -10.42 -17.58 -19.23
N ALA A 89 -10.69 -18.83 -18.87
CA ALA A 89 -9.95 -19.55 -17.84
C ALA A 89 -8.46 -19.69 -18.22
N ALA A 90 -8.18 -20.08 -19.47
CA ALA A 90 -6.81 -20.21 -19.97
C ALA A 90 -6.07 -18.87 -19.99
N ALA A 91 -6.72 -17.79 -20.43
CA ALA A 91 -6.14 -16.44 -20.42
C ALA A 91 -5.83 -15.97 -18.99
N THR A 92 -6.74 -16.25 -18.04
CA THR A 92 -6.56 -15.91 -16.63
C THR A 92 -5.39 -16.67 -16.01
N GLU A 93 -5.30 -17.99 -16.23
CA GLU A 93 -4.19 -18.81 -15.73
C GLU A 93 -2.85 -18.38 -16.33
N ALA A 94 -2.82 -18.07 -17.63
CA ALA A 94 -1.63 -17.55 -18.29
C ALA A 94 -1.16 -16.24 -17.63
N GLU A 95 -2.07 -15.29 -17.41
CA GLU A 95 -1.74 -14.02 -16.75
C GLU A 95 -1.25 -14.23 -15.31
N LEU A 96 -1.89 -15.11 -14.53
CA LEU A 96 -1.45 -15.45 -13.17
C LEU A 96 -0.06 -16.07 -13.17
N SER A 97 0.19 -16.99 -14.11
CA SER A 97 1.49 -17.65 -14.27
C SER A 97 2.59 -16.66 -14.66
N ASP A 98 2.30 -15.72 -15.55
CA ASP A 98 3.23 -14.67 -15.97
C ASP A 98 3.57 -13.73 -14.81
N ARG A 99 2.55 -13.30 -14.05
CA ARG A 99 2.74 -12.48 -12.84
C ARG A 99 3.58 -13.21 -11.80
N TYR A 100 3.31 -14.49 -11.56
CA TYR A 100 4.07 -15.33 -10.63
C TYR A 100 5.54 -15.47 -11.08
N ASN A 101 5.77 -15.81 -12.35
CA ASN A 101 7.11 -15.97 -12.90
C ASN A 101 7.91 -14.66 -12.85
N ALA A 102 7.28 -13.53 -13.17
CA ALA A 102 7.89 -12.21 -13.06
C ALA A 102 8.24 -11.85 -11.60
N ALA A 103 7.36 -12.15 -10.65
CA ALA A 103 7.62 -11.93 -9.23
C ALA A 103 8.76 -12.82 -8.71
N LYS A 104 8.76 -14.11 -9.10
CA LYS A 104 9.81 -15.07 -8.77
C LYS A 104 11.18 -14.62 -9.29
N ALA A 105 11.25 -14.20 -10.55
CA ALA A 105 12.49 -13.69 -11.12
C ALA A 105 13.04 -12.45 -10.38
N LYS A 106 12.15 -11.52 -9.95
CA LYS A 106 12.55 -10.38 -9.12
C LYS A 106 13.04 -10.81 -7.74
N ALA A 107 12.35 -11.76 -7.10
CA ALA A 107 12.75 -12.29 -5.81
C ALA A 107 14.12 -12.99 -5.87
N ASP A 108 14.35 -13.82 -6.89
CA ASP A 108 15.62 -14.52 -7.10
C ASP A 108 16.76 -13.54 -7.38
N ALA A 109 16.52 -12.50 -8.18
CA ALA A 109 17.50 -11.44 -8.44
C ALA A 109 17.84 -10.67 -7.15
N ALA A 110 16.82 -10.29 -6.37
CA ALA A 110 17.02 -9.60 -5.09
C ALA A 110 17.76 -10.49 -4.08
N ALA A 111 17.41 -11.79 -3.98
CA ALA A 111 18.10 -12.74 -3.10
C ALA A 111 19.57 -12.91 -3.50
N LYS A 112 19.89 -12.91 -4.81
CA LYS A 112 21.27 -12.96 -5.29
C LYS A 112 22.05 -11.70 -4.93
N LEU A 113 21.44 -10.52 -5.09
CA LEU A 113 22.05 -9.24 -4.69
C LEU A 113 22.27 -9.20 -3.18
N LEU A 114 21.27 -9.59 -2.39
CA LEU A 114 21.37 -9.62 -0.93
C LEU A 114 22.52 -10.53 -0.47
N ARG A 115 22.62 -11.76 -1.00
CA ARG A 115 23.73 -12.67 -0.63
C ARG A 115 25.11 -12.17 -1.05
N LYS A 116 25.20 -11.42 -2.15
CA LYS A 116 26.48 -10.96 -2.72
C LYS A 116 26.95 -9.64 -2.12
N GLU A 117 26.07 -8.65 -2.05
CA GLU A 117 26.44 -7.26 -1.76
C GLU A 117 26.26 -6.90 -0.29
N TYR A 118 25.30 -7.51 0.41
CA TYR A 118 25.03 -7.17 1.81
C TYR A 118 26.27 -7.34 2.72
N PRO A 119 27.05 -8.43 2.65
CA PRO A 119 28.24 -8.58 3.51
C PRO A 119 29.30 -7.52 3.24
N ASP A 120 29.56 -7.19 1.96
CA ASP A 120 30.54 -6.18 1.56
C ASP A 120 30.12 -4.77 2.00
N LEU A 121 28.86 -4.40 1.75
CA LEU A 121 28.31 -3.12 2.20
C LEU A 121 28.33 -2.98 3.72
N GLY A 122 27.99 -4.06 4.43
CA GLY A 122 28.04 -4.10 5.89
C GLY A 122 29.47 -3.91 6.41
N GLN A 123 30.46 -4.60 5.83
CA GLN A 123 31.87 -4.45 6.19
C GLN A 123 32.39 -3.04 5.91
N ARG A 124 32.03 -2.44 4.77
CA ARG A 124 32.41 -1.06 4.44
C ARG A 124 31.85 -0.06 5.44
N LEU A 125 30.63 -0.27 5.92
CA LEU A 125 30.04 0.57 6.95
C LEU A 125 30.72 0.37 8.31
N VAL A 126 31.04 -0.87 8.69
CA VAL A 126 31.84 -1.17 9.89
C VAL A 126 33.20 -0.50 9.85
N GLU A 127 33.87 -0.53 8.70
CA GLU A 127 35.17 0.13 8.53
C GLU A 127 35.06 1.65 8.68
N LEU A 128 34.01 2.26 8.13
CA LEU A 128 33.75 3.69 8.35
C LEU A 128 33.53 4.01 9.83
N ILE A 129 32.74 3.19 10.54
CA ILE A 129 32.53 3.36 11.99
C ILE A 129 33.87 3.22 12.74
N ARG A 130 34.76 2.31 12.31
CA ARG A 130 36.08 2.13 12.92
C ARG A 130 36.93 3.38 12.78
N VAL A 131 37.05 3.90 11.55
CA VAL A 131 37.84 5.11 11.25
C VAL A 131 37.35 6.30 12.07
N VAL A 132 36.03 6.48 12.19
CA VAL A 132 35.44 7.54 13.03
C VAL A 132 35.80 7.34 14.49
N ALA A 133 35.66 6.12 15.03
CA ALA A 133 35.97 5.83 16.42
C ALA A 133 37.46 6.01 16.74
N GLU A 134 38.37 5.56 15.87
CA GLU A 134 39.82 5.76 16.03
C GLU A 134 40.20 7.24 16.04
N ALA A 135 39.61 8.03 15.13
CA ALA A 135 39.83 9.47 15.09
C ALA A 135 39.31 10.17 16.35
N ASP A 136 38.14 9.79 16.85
CA ASP A 136 37.58 10.36 18.08
C ASP A 136 38.41 9.96 19.32
N VAL A 137 38.97 8.74 19.37
CA VAL A 137 39.93 8.37 20.43
C VAL A 137 41.18 9.27 20.39
N ALA A 138 41.74 9.50 19.20
CA ALA A 138 42.90 10.37 19.03
C ALA A 138 42.59 11.83 19.42
N ILE A 139 41.40 12.33 19.07
CA ILE A 139 40.89 13.65 19.49
C ILE A 139 40.77 13.74 21.01
N GLU A 140 40.19 12.73 21.67
CA GLU A 140 40.10 12.70 23.13
C GLU A 140 41.49 12.71 23.79
N GLU A 141 42.47 12.01 23.23
CA GLU A 141 43.83 11.97 23.75
C GLU A 141 44.58 13.28 23.53
N ALA A 142 44.41 13.91 22.37
CA ALA A 142 44.93 15.24 22.08
C ALA A 142 44.31 16.29 23.03
N ASN A 143 42.99 16.22 23.24
CA ASN A 143 42.26 17.15 24.12
C ASN A 143 42.69 17.02 25.59
N LYS A 144 43.15 15.84 26.04
CA LYS A 144 43.73 15.67 27.39
C LYS A 144 45.07 16.38 27.57
N ARG A 145 45.76 16.71 26.48
CA ARG A 145 47.09 17.34 26.47
C ARG A 145 47.09 18.58 25.55
N LEU A 146 46.12 19.45 25.76
CA LEU A 146 45.98 20.68 24.99
C LEU A 146 47.17 21.63 25.24
N PRO A 147 47.80 22.17 24.18
CA PRO A 147 48.62 23.36 24.29
C PRO A 147 47.84 24.54 24.90
N GLU A 148 48.50 25.45 25.62
CA GLU A 148 47.85 26.54 26.37
C GLU A 148 46.92 27.43 25.51
N ASP A 149 47.25 27.63 24.22
CA ASP A 149 46.50 28.50 23.31
C ASP A 149 45.64 27.74 22.28
N ALA A 150 45.55 26.41 22.37
CA ALA A 150 44.82 25.60 21.40
C ALA A 150 43.36 25.38 21.83
N ALA A 151 42.43 25.52 20.88
CA ALA A 151 41.03 25.15 21.10
C ALA A 151 40.86 23.62 21.09
N ALA A 152 39.98 23.11 21.95
CA ALA A 152 39.62 21.70 21.96
C ALA A 152 39.05 21.25 20.60
N LEU A 153 39.52 20.11 20.12
CA LEU A 153 39.02 19.50 18.90
C LEU A 153 37.65 18.86 19.18
N TRP A 154 36.71 19.07 18.27
CA TRP A 154 35.38 18.45 18.35
C TRP A 154 35.42 17.03 17.78
N PRO A 155 34.59 16.10 18.28
CA PRO A 155 34.43 14.78 17.67
C PRO A 155 34.04 14.89 16.20
N VAL A 156 34.50 13.95 15.38
CA VAL A 156 34.40 13.98 13.91
C VAL A 156 32.95 14.15 13.47
N GLU A 157 32.03 13.35 14.03
CA GLU A 157 30.62 13.42 13.65
C GLU A 157 29.96 14.76 14.03
N VAL A 158 30.41 15.41 15.11
CA VAL A 158 29.92 16.75 15.48
C VAL A 158 30.26 17.74 14.38
N THR A 159 31.48 17.68 13.84
CA THR A 159 31.93 18.64 12.82
C THR A 159 31.19 18.51 11.50
N VAL A 160 30.77 17.30 11.12
CA VAL A 160 30.14 17.02 9.83
C VAL A 160 28.62 17.04 9.91
N ARG A 161 28.03 16.49 10.99
CA ARG A 161 26.60 16.15 11.05
C ARG A 161 25.80 17.08 11.96
N ARG A 162 26.44 17.85 12.84
CA ARG A 162 25.72 18.77 13.73
C ARG A 162 25.29 20.03 12.97
N ARG A 163 24.00 20.33 13.03
CA ARG A 163 23.49 21.66 12.64
C ARG A 163 23.49 22.56 13.88
N PRO A 164 24.27 23.66 13.92
CA PRO A 164 24.22 24.60 15.03
C PRO A 164 22.84 25.24 15.10
N GLY A 165 22.34 25.44 16.31
CA GLY A 165 21.15 26.27 16.51
C GLY A 165 21.47 27.73 16.24
N SER A 166 20.48 28.49 15.80
CA SER A 166 20.57 29.95 15.65
C SER A 166 19.87 30.64 16.81
N GLU A 167 20.45 31.71 17.31
CA GLU A 167 19.78 32.58 18.27
C GLU A 167 18.64 33.35 17.60
N GLU A 168 17.69 33.80 18.44
CA GLU A 168 16.64 34.69 17.98
C GLU A 168 17.24 36.05 17.60
N LYS A 169 16.99 36.50 16.37
CA LYS A 169 17.51 37.79 15.88
C LYS A 169 16.37 38.74 15.58
N THR A 170 16.22 39.79 16.38
CA THR A 170 15.31 40.90 16.06
C THR A 170 15.83 41.63 14.83
N LEU A 171 15.03 41.68 13.76
CA LEU A 171 15.36 42.39 12.52
C LEU A 171 14.85 43.83 12.56
N SER A 172 13.66 44.05 13.13
CA SER A 172 13.11 45.39 13.31
C SER A 172 12.14 45.43 14.48
N GLU A 173 12.15 46.53 15.20
CA GLU A 173 11.23 46.84 16.27
C GLU A 173 10.70 48.25 16.05
N LYS A 174 9.37 48.39 15.89
CA LYS A 174 8.72 49.68 15.68
C LYS A 174 7.51 49.81 16.59
N GLU A 175 7.38 50.94 17.27
CA GLU A 175 6.16 51.30 17.97
C GLU A 175 5.08 51.61 16.93
N VAL A 176 3.93 50.95 17.06
CA VAL A 176 2.76 51.15 16.20
C VAL A 176 1.53 51.40 17.07
N GLN A 177 0.68 52.32 16.63
CA GLN A 177 -0.62 52.55 17.24
C GLN A 177 -1.65 51.76 16.45
N LEU A 178 -2.40 50.90 17.14
CA LEU A 178 -3.44 50.06 16.54
C LEU A 178 -4.68 50.11 17.41
N TRP A 179 -5.84 50.04 16.76
CA TRP A 179 -7.12 49.94 17.43
C TRP A 179 -7.34 48.53 17.95
N CYS A 180 -7.71 48.40 19.21
CA CYS A 180 -8.03 47.13 19.85
C CYS A 180 -9.44 47.16 20.44
N HIS A 181 -9.99 46.00 20.78
CA HIS A 181 -11.25 45.92 21.49
C HIS A 181 -11.17 46.60 22.86
N ALA A 182 -12.16 47.42 23.21
CA ALA A 182 -12.19 48.09 24.50
C ALA A 182 -12.38 47.06 25.62
N GLY A 183 -11.45 47.05 26.58
CA GLY A 183 -11.41 46.08 27.67
C GLY A 183 -10.50 44.88 27.42
N SER A 184 -9.90 44.74 26.24
CA SER A 184 -8.89 43.71 25.94
C SER A 184 -7.66 44.30 25.23
N TRP A 185 -6.65 43.47 24.97
CA TRP A 185 -5.47 43.80 24.15
C TRP A 185 -5.53 43.17 22.76
N GLU A 186 -6.70 42.65 22.37
CA GLU A 186 -6.91 42.01 21.09
C GLU A 186 -7.03 43.07 19.99
N ILE A 187 -6.07 43.04 19.05
CA ILE A 187 -5.97 43.98 17.93
C ILE A 187 -7.16 43.73 16.98
N LEU A 188 -7.83 44.80 16.56
CA LEU A 188 -8.89 44.69 15.57
C LEU A 188 -8.33 44.15 14.25
N PRO A 189 -9.06 43.30 13.52
CA PRO A 189 -8.65 42.85 12.20
C PRO A 189 -8.42 44.04 11.25
N ASP A 190 -7.50 43.88 10.27
CA ASP A 190 -7.06 44.97 9.39
C ASP A 190 -8.21 45.72 8.69
N ASN A 191 -9.29 45.01 8.31
CA ASN A 191 -10.47 45.60 7.68
C ASN A 191 -11.27 46.54 8.61
N ARG A 192 -11.12 46.41 9.93
CA ARG A 192 -11.78 47.25 10.95
C ARG A 192 -10.86 48.34 11.52
N GLN A 193 -9.55 48.21 11.37
CA GLN A 193 -8.58 49.26 11.72
C GLN A 193 -8.89 50.58 11.00
N GLY A 194 -9.09 50.52 9.68
CA GLY A 194 -9.40 51.71 8.87
C GLY A 194 -10.76 52.34 9.20
N GLU A 195 -11.73 51.53 9.61
CA GLU A 195 -13.05 52.01 10.06
C GLU A 195 -12.95 52.77 11.39
N ALA A 196 -12.20 52.22 12.34
CA ALA A 196 -11.94 52.85 13.63
C ALA A 196 -11.15 54.17 13.47
N GLU A 197 -10.11 54.18 12.63
CA GLU A 197 -9.34 55.38 12.35
C GLU A 197 -10.20 56.49 11.71
N LYS A 198 -11.02 56.14 10.71
CA LYS A 198 -11.93 57.10 10.07
C LYS A 198 -12.94 57.65 11.08
N ARG A 199 -13.52 56.78 11.90
CA ARG A 199 -14.52 57.18 12.89
C ARG A 199 -13.92 58.07 13.99
N ALA A 200 -12.70 57.79 14.43
CA ALA A 200 -11.97 58.63 15.37
C ALA A 200 -11.72 60.03 14.79
N LYS A 201 -11.30 60.13 13.52
CA LYS A 201 -11.10 61.41 12.82
C LYS A 201 -12.39 62.21 12.68
N GLU A 202 -13.49 61.56 12.32
CA GLU A 202 -14.82 62.18 12.24
C GLU A 202 -15.25 62.76 13.60
N LEU A 203 -15.19 61.95 14.66
CA LEU A 203 -15.55 62.38 16.02
C LEU A 203 -14.63 63.48 16.56
N GLY A 204 -13.34 63.43 16.23
CA GLY A 204 -12.37 64.46 16.57
C GLY A 204 -12.66 65.79 15.86
N ALA A 205 -12.98 65.76 14.56
CA ALA A 205 -13.36 66.94 13.79
C ALA A 205 -14.68 67.56 14.27
N GLU A 206 -15.60 66.75 14.76
CA GLU A 206 -16.87 67.19 15.36
C GLU A 206 -16.72 67.66 16.83
N GLY A 207 -15.53 67.54 17.43
CA GLY A 207 -15.32 67.86 18.85
C GLY A 207 -16.06 66.93 19.81
N ARG A 208 -16.45 65.75 19.35
CA ARG A 208 -17.26 64.74 20.08
C ARG A 208 -16.45 63.51 20.47
N LEU A 209 -15.12 63.63 20.50
CA LEU A 209 -14.27 62.53 20.90
C LEU A 209 -14.50 62.22 22.40
N PRO A 210 -14.86 60.97 22.76
CA PRO A 210 -15.06 60.59 24.14
C PRO A 210 -13.79 60.79 24.98
N SER A 211 -13.95 61.28 26.21
CA SER A 211 -12.83 61.52 27.13
C SER A 211 -12.11 60.25 27.57
N ASP A 212 -12.79 59.10 27.51
CA ASP A 212 -12.23 57.78 27.77
C ASP A 212 -11.49 57.18 26.56
N GLY A 213 -11.52 57.85 25.41
CA GLY A 213 -10.86 57.42 24.17
C GLY A 213 -11.52 56.20 23.50
N ILE A 214 -12.69 55.77 23.96
CA ILE A 214 -13.39 54.59 23.45
C ILE A 214 -14.41 55.02 22.39
N ILE A 215 -14.18 54.62 21.15
CA ILE A 215 -15.11 54.88 20.04
C ILE A 215 -15.98 53.66 19.75
N HIS A 216 -17.18 53.89 19.21
CA HIS A 216 -18.07 52.83 18.76
C HIS A 216 -18.05 52.79 17.24
N ILE A 217 -17.67 51.65 16.68
CA ILE A 217 -17.69 51.38 15.24
C ILE A 217 -18.86 50.46 14.88
N HIS A 218 -19.09 50.22 13.59
CA HIS A 218 -20.23 49.45 13.12
C HIS A 218 -20.27 48.03 13.71
N GLY A 219 -21.46 47.57 14.06
CA GLY A 219 -21.67 46.29 14.76
C GLY A 219 -21.57 46.38 16.29
N GLY A 220 -21.56 47.58 16.87
CA GLY A 220 -21.53 47.77 18.32
C GLY A 220 -20.16 47.51 18.96
N ILE A 221 -19.12 47.40 18.13
CA ILE A 221 -17.75 47.16 18.60
C ILE A 221 -17.22 48.43 19.26
N ARG A 222 -16.75 48.27 20.50
CA ARG A 222 -16.04 49.32 21.24
C ARG A 222 -14.56 49.20 20.93
N ALA A 223 -13.97 50.24 20.37
CA ALA A 223 -12.57 50.29 19.96
C ALA A 223 -11.81 51.36 20.73
N VAL A 224 -10.56 51.07 21.10
CA VAL A 224 -9.65 52.02 21.74
C VAL A 224 -8.28 51.91 21.10
N GLU A 225 -7.62 53.03 20.86
CA GLU A 225 -6.29 53.06 20.29
C GLU A 225 -5.25 52.77 21.38
N ARG A 226 -4.36 51.81 21.12
CA ARG A 226 -3.27 51.44 22.03
C ARG A 226 -1.94 51.33 21.31
N ARG A 227 -0.87 51.49 22.07
CA ARG A 227 0.51 51.41 21.59
C ARG A 227 1.00 49.97 21.70
N PHE A 228 1.52 49.45 20.60
CA PHE A 228 2.09 48.12 20.49
C PHE A 228 3.52 48.20 19.95
N ILE A 229 4.33 47.21 20.29
CA ILE A 229 5.64 47.03 19.67
C ILE A 229 5.50 45.97 18.58
N ARG A 230 5.60 46.39 17.32
CA ARG A 230 5.69 45.45 16.19
C ARG A 230 7.15 45.00 16.07
N ARG A 231 7.41 43.78 16.53
CA ARG A 231 8.71 43.10 16.44
C ARG A 231 8.70 42.09 15.30
N THR A 232 9.61 42.25 14.34
CA THR A 232 9.90 41.26 13.31
C THR A 232 11.24 40.63 13.65
N TYR A 233 11.26 39.31 13.83
CA TYR A 233 12.45 38.59 14.26
C TYR A 233 12.57 37.25 13.54
N LEU A 234 13.81 36.77 13.40
CA LEU A 234 14.09 35.39 13.04
C LEU A 234 14.01 34.54 14.31
N PRO A 235 13.18 33.49 14.36
CA PRO A 235 13.02 32.69 15.56
C PRO A 235 14.29 31.94 15.91
N ARG A 236 14.50 31.70 17.20
CA ARG A 236 15.53 30.77 17.67
C ARG A 236 15.30 29.39 17.04
N THR A 237 16.37 28.76 16.57
CA THR A 237 16.33 27.34 16.17
C THR A 237 17.18 26.51 17.14
N SER A 238 16.62 25.40 17.62
CA SER A 238 17.35 24.46 18.45
C SER A 238 18.39 23.71 17.62
N PRO A 239 19.56 23.36 18.19
CA PRO A 239 20.50 22.48 17.52
C PRO A 239 19.84 21.13 17.24
N ILE A 240 20.09 20.56 16.06
CA ILE A 240 19.64 19.21 15.73
C ILE A 240 20.70 18.24 16.23
N HIS A 241 20.30 17.35 17.13
CA HIS A 241 21.12 16.23 17.56
C HIS A 241 21.16 15.15 16.47
N TYR A 242 22.31 14.53 16.29
CA TYR A 242 22.48 13.38 15.39
C TYR A 242 22.60 12.10 16.23
N SER A 243 22.14 10.98 15.68
CA SER A 243 22.45 9.66 16.22
C SER A 243 23.83 9.23 15.68
N PRO A 244 24.77 8.78 16.53
CA PRO A 244 26.09 8.31 16.08
C PRO A 244 25.97 7.23 15.00
N LEU A 245 26.89 7.18 14.04
CA LEU A 245 26.87 6.11 13.04
C LEU A 245 27.00 4.72 13.68
N ALA A 246 27.71 4.63 14.80
CA ALA A 246 27.83 3.42 15.61
C ALA A 246 26.49 2.88 16.14
N SER A 247 25.40 3.66 16.12
CA SER A 247 24.07 3.21 16.57
C SER A 247 23.30 2.39 15.54
N VAL A 248 23.81 2.25 14.31
CA VAL A 248 23.17 1.41 13.29
C VAL A 248 23.21 -0.06 13.71
N VAL A 249 22.20 -0.84 13.32
CA VAL A 249 22.19 -2.29 13.50
C VAL A 249 22.23 -2.95 12.14
N LEU A 250 23.26 -3.76 11.93
CA LEU A 250 23.49 -4.57 10.72
C LEU A 250 23.41 -6.04 11.12
N PRO A 251 22.23 -6.68 10.99
CA PRO A 251 22.05 -8.07 11.35
C PRO A 251 22.92 -9.02 10.49
N GLY A 252 23.01 -10.27 10.93
CA GLY A 252 23.52 -11.34 10.09
C GLY A 252 22.59 -11.58 8.90
N LEU A 253 23.11 -12.20 7.84
CA LEU A 253 22.32 -12.46 6.63
C LEU A 253 21.30 -13.57 6.84
N VAL A 254 21.68 -14.62 7.58
CA VAL A 254 20.85 -15.79 7.87
C VAL A 254 20.53 -15.84 9.36
N ALA A 255 19.40 -16.46 9.72
CA ALA A 255 19.07 -16.74 11.11
C ALA A 255 20.21 -17.53 11.78
N GLY A 256 20.66 -17.05 12.94
CA GLY A 256 21.79 -17.63 13.66
C GLY A 256 23.17 -17.05 13.31
N ASP A 257 23.30 -16.28 12.23
CA ASP A 257 24.54 -15.55 11.95
C ASP A 257 24.74 -14.43 13.00
N PRO A 258 25.99 -14.18 13.45
CA PRO A 258 26.28 -13.01 14.25
C PRO A 258 25.97 -11.73 13.45
N PRO A 259 25.56 -10.65 14.12
CA PRO A 259 25.39 -9.37 13.44
C PRO A 259 26.72 -8.90 12.87
N ILE A 260 26.70 -8.34 11.66
CA ILE A 260 27.86 -7.67 11.06
C ILE A 260 28.27 -6.48 11.94
N TRP A 261 27.27 -5.77 12.46
CA TRP A 261 27.46 -4.69 13.42
C TRP A 261 26.25 -4.57 14.32
N GLU A 262 26.48 -4.57 15.62
CA GLU A 262 25.45 -4.23 16.59
C GLU A 262 26.15 -3.73 17.86
N HIS A 263 25.77 -2.54 18.29
CA HIS A 263 26.18 -2.03 19.59
C HIS A 263 25.23 -2.54 20.68
N ARG A 264 25.76 -3.13 21.74
CA ARG A 264 24.94 -3.80 22.78
C ARG A 264 24.33 -2.86 23.82
N ASN A 265 24.63 -1.56 23.80
CA ASN A 265 24.24 -0.60 24.85
C ASN A 265 23.90 0.80 24.29
N ASN A 266 23.29 1.67 25.12
CA ASN A 266 23.04 3.09 24.80
C ASN A 266 24.31 3.99 24.80
N SER A 267 25.51 3.40 24.89
CA SER A 267 26.79 4.11 24.95
C SER A 267 27.47 4.19 23.57
N THR A 268 26.70 4.50 22.53
CA THR A 268 27.22 4.71 21.15
C THR A 268 28.10 5.95 21.04
N ASP A 269 28.08 6.81 22.05
CA ASP A 269 28.86 8.05 22.16
C ASP A 269 30.30 7.83 22.68
N MET A 270 30.70 6.58 22.98
CA MET A 270 32.01 6.27 23.57
C MET A 270 32.91 5.52 22.57
N PRO A 271 33.85 6.20 21.89
CA PRO A 271 34.66 5.62 20.81
C PRO A 271 35.45 4.36 21.22
N ARG A 272 35.99 4.31 22.44
CA ARG A 272 36.73 3.13 22.94
C ARG A 272 35.84 1.89 23.08
N LEU A 273 34.56 2.06 23.47
CA LEU A 273 33.63 0.94 23.57
C LEU A 273 33.20 0.42 22.20
N VAL A 274 33.12 1.31 21.20
CA VAL A 274 32.87 0.94 19.80
C VAL A 274 34.00 0.03 19.28
N LEU A 275 35.26 0.41 19.48
CA LEU A 275 36.41 -0.40 19.07
C LEU A 275 36.52 -1.74 19.81
N ALA A 276 36.24 -1.75 21.12
CA ALA A 276 36.17 -2.99 21.89
C ALA A 276 35.09 -3.94 21.34
N ARG A 277 33.89 -3.39 21.05
CA ARG A 277 32.79 -4.17 20.49
C ARG A 277 33.11 -4.76 19.12
N MET A 278 33.83 -4.03 18.26
CA MET A 278 34.29 -4.57 16.97
C MET A 278 35.19 -5.80 17.16
N SER A 279 36.05 -5.77 18.17
CA SER A 279 36.93 -6.89 18.49
C SER A 279 36.14 -8.11 18.98
N ASP A 280 35.09 -7.89 19.79
CA ASP A 280 34.19 -8.97 20.23
C ASP A 280 33.46 -9.63 19.06
N LEU A 281 32.92 -8.81 18.13
CA LEU A 281 32.19 -9.30 16.96
C LEU A 281 33.09 -10.12 16.02
N ALA A 282 34.37 -9.75 15.88
CA ALA A 282 35.33 -10.48 15.07
C ALA A 282 35.60 -11.92 15.56
N ILE A 283 35.30 -12.22 16.82
CA ILE A 283 35.51 -13.55 17.43
C ILE A 283 34.21 -14.37 17.45
N MET A 284 33.05 -13.76 17.21
CA MET A 284 31.77 -14.46 17.20
C MET A 284 31.68 -15.42 16.02
N ARG A 285 31.08 -16.59 16.28
CA ARG A 285 30.82 -17.62 15.27
C ARG A 285 29.32 -17.75 15.05
N PRO A 286 28.87 -18.11 13.83
CA PRO A 286 27.48 -18.48 13.57
C PRO A 286 27.02 -19.56 14.55
N MET A 287 25.79 -19.42 15.03
CA MET A 287 25.12 -20.50 15.73
C MET A 287 24.98 -21.66 14.73
N PRO A 288 25.30 -22.91 15.13
CA PRO A 288 25.02 -24.05 14.26
C PRO A 288 23.53 -24.01 13.88
N PRO A 289 23.18 -24.36 12.63
CA PRO A 289 21.79 -24.49 12.26
C PRO A 289 21.12 -25.41 13.28
N ASP A 290 19.91 -25.06 13.72
CA ASP A 290 19.09 -25.97 14.54
C ASP A 290 19.18 -27.33 13.86
N ALA A 291 19.78 -28.31 14.55
CA ALA A 291 19.88 -29.66 14.05
C ALA A 291 18.49 -30.05 13.57
N ASP A 292 18.39 -30.48 12.30
CA ASP A 292 17.14 -30.86 11.63
C ASP A 292 16.17 -31.40 12.67
N GLN A 293 15.14 -30.64 13.01
CA GLN A 293 14.18 -31.07 14.02
C GLN A 293 13.69 -32.45 13.59
N GLU A 294 14.04 -33.47 14.36
CA GLU A 294 13.66 -34.85 14.01
C GLU A 294 12.14 -34.86 13.82
N PRO A 295 11.63 -35.40 12.70
CA PRO A 295 10.20 -35.35 12.40
C PRO A 295 9.43 -36.03 13.53
N VAL A 296 8.76 -35.22 14.36
CA VAL A 296 7.90 -35.72 15.44
C VAL A 296 6.64 -36.28 14.79
N THR A 297 6.59 -37.60 14.67
CA THR A 297 5.40 -38.28 14.16
C THR A 297 4.39 -38.41 15.29
N GLN A 298 3.38 -37.54 15.28
CA GLN A 298 2.24 -37.64 16.20
C GLN A 298 1.14 -38.48 15.56
N LEU A 299 0.84 -39.64 16.15
CA LEU A 299 -0.32 -40.45 15.78
C LEU A 299 -1.57 -39.84 16.46
N ILE A 300 -2.43 -39.23 15.65
CA ILE A 300 -3.74 -38.72 16.11
C ILE A 300 -4.73 -39.87 15.97
N ALA A 301 -5.32 -40.32 17.09
CA ALA A 301 -6.37 -41.30 17.06
C ALA A 301 -7.61 -40.71 16.36
N VAL A 302 -8.00 -41.29 15.23
CA VAL A 302 -9.33 -41.08 14.65
C VAL A 302 -10.29 -41.83 15.57
N ALA A 303 -11.24 -41.11 16.18
CA ALA A 303 -12.23 -41.73 17.05
C ALA A 303 -12.99 -42.81 16.25
N ASP A 304 -12.77 -44.07 16.62
CA ASP A 304 -13.55 -45.18 16.09
C ASP A 304 -15.02 -44.88 16.37
N THR A 305 -15.81 -44.74 15.31
CA THR A 305 -17.27 -44.72 15.44
C THR A 305 -17.62 -46.05 16.09
N PRO A 306 -18.26 -46.09 17.28
CA PRO A 306 -18.45 -47.33 18.00
C PRO A 306 -19.25 -48.29 17.13
N ALA A 307 -18.59 -49.38 16.73
CA ALA A 307 -19.24 -50.49 16.06
C ALA A 307 -20.42 -50.93 16.94
N LYS A 308 -21.62 -50.95 16.36
CA LYS A 308 -22.83 -51.47 17.01
C LYS A 308 -22.49 -52.78 17.71
N ALA A 309 -22.59 -52.78 19.03
CA ALA A 309 -22.44 -53.98 19.84
C ALA A 309 -23.41 -55.03 19.29
N LYS A 310 -22.86 -56.18 18.89
CA LYS A 310 -23.66 -57.39 18.66
C LYS A 310 -24.28 -57.75 20.01
N GLU A 311 -25.59 -57.72 20.08
CA GLU A 311 -26.35 -58.37 21.14
C GLU A 311 -26.01 -59.87 21.11
N GLU A 312 -25.31 -60.35 22.14
CA GLU A 312 -25.27 -61.78 22.46
C GLU A 312 -26.42 -62.09 23.45
N PRO A 313 -27.16 -63.20 23.24
CA PRO A 313 -28.30 -63.54 24.07
C PRO A 313 -27.85 -64.02 25.46
N ALA A 314 -28.57 -63.57 26.48
CA ALA A 314 -28.34 -63.92 27.87
C ALA A 314 -28.47 -65.43 28.12
N THR A 315 -27.35 -66.07 28.49
CA THR A 315 -27.36 -67.41 29.08
C THR A 315 -27.74 -67.30 30.55
N ILE A 316 -28.92 -67.80 30.88
CA ILE A 316 -29.40 -68.03 32.25
C ILE A 316 -28.66 -69.26 32.77
N ASP A 317 -27.90 -69.12 33.85
CA ASP A 317 -27.35 -70.26 34.56
C ASP A 317 -27.97 -70.36 35.96
N MET A 318 -28.66 -71.46 36.19
CA MET A 318 -29.34 -71.80 37.43
C MET A 318 -28.46 -72.75 38.25
N ALA A 319 -28.08 -72.26 39.44
CA ALA A 319 -27.81 -72.97 40.70
C ALA A 319 -27.43 -74.46 40.70
N GLU A 320 -26.31 -74.76 41.39
CA GLU A 320 -26.27 -75.84 42.38
C GLU A 320 -25.24 -75.51 43.48
N GLU A 321 -25.74 -75.23 44.69
CA GLU A 321 -25.00 -75.26 45.96
C GLU A 321 -24.98 -76.71 46.50
N PRO A 322 -24.00 -77.10 47.34
CA PRO A 322 -23.92 -78.44 47.92
C PRO A 322 -24.95 -78.72 49.03
#